data_AF-A0A956SVL9-F1
#
_entry.id   AF-A0A956SVL9-F1
#
_cell.length_a   1.000
_cell.length_b   1.000
_cell.length_c   1.000
_cell.angle_alpha   90.00
_cell.angle_beta   90.00
_cell.angle_gamma   90.00
#
_symmetry.space_group_name_H-M   'P 1'
#
loop_
_entity.id
_entity.type
_entity.pdbx_description
1 polymer ?
#
loop_
_entity_poly.entity_id
_entity_poly.type
_entity_poly.pdbx_seq_one_letter_code
_entity_poly.pdbx_strand_id
1 'polypeptide(L)'
;DGIGVPADDGARTAAFAAQLTAYSDRNGKTSATFDRAAYPFGPYLRMGIPVNPLPDADAPGVQAGIAWVVGGTDPLTADGAASEAGWKFNAETGRLIANSDDLSSDGIRAYDAW
;
A
#
# COMPACT_ATOMS: atom_id res chain seq x y z
N ASP A 1 8.76 11.89 14.50
CA ASP A 1 9.34 12.05 13.15
C ASP A 1 9.41 10.66 12.54
N GLY A 2 8.68 10.40 11.47
CA GLY A 2 8.67 9.09 10.78
C GLY A 2 9.99 8.78 10.07
N ILE A 3 11.13 9.07 10.71
CA ILE A 3 12.50 8.88 10.21
C ILE A 3 13.08 7.52 10.60
N GLY A 4 12.37 6.72 11.39
CA GLY A 4 12.71 5.33 11.60
C GLY A 4 12.21 4.53 10.40
N VAL A 5 13.06 4.33 9.39
CA VAL A 5 12.82 3.27 8.41
C VAL A 5 12.62 1.99 9.22
N PRO A 6 11.42 1.37 9.21
CA PRO A 6 11.18 0.22 10.06
C PRO A 6 12.17 -0.90 9.69
N ALA A 7 12.63 -1.62 10.71
CA ALA A 7 13.75 -2.55 10.64
C ALA A 7 13.53 -3.71 9.65
N ASP A 8 12.28 -3.96 9.23
CA ASP A 8 11.87 -4.95 8.24
C ASP A 8 10.55 -4.54 7.54
N ASP A 9 10.16 -5.30 6.50
CA ASP A 9 8.96 -5.07 5.69
C ASP A 9 7.65 -5.29 6.48
N GLY A 10 7.67 -6.14 7.51
CA GLY A 10 6.52 -6.40 8.37
C GLY A 10 6.15 -5.17 9.21
N ALA A 11 7.13 -4.55 9.85
CA ALA A 11 6.96 -3.32 10.62
C ALA A 11 6.55 -2.13 9.73
N ARG A 12 7.02 -2.07 8.48
CA ARG A 12 6.57 -1.08 7.47
C ARG A 12 5.11 -1.24 7.13
N THR A 13 4.71 -2.46 6.81
CA THR A 13 3.32 -2.79 6.48
C THR A 13 2.40 -2.41 7.64
N ALA A 14 2.77 -2.75 8.87
CA ALA A 14 1.99 -2.42 10.06
C ALA A 14 1.88 -0.91 10.30
N ALA A 15 2.99 -0.17 10.18
CA ALA A 15 3.00 1.28 10.37
C ALA A 15 2.17 2.01 9.30
N PHE A 16 2.30 1.61 8.04
CA PHE A 16 1.50 2.15 6.93
C PHE A 16 0.01 1.84 7.11
N ALA A 17 -0.33 0.58 7.39
CA ALA A 17 -1.70 0.17 7.63
C ALA A 17 -2.29 0.96 8.81
N ALA A 18 -1.53 1.15 9.89
CA ALA A 18 -1.96 1.94 11.04
C ALA A 18 -2.20 3.41 10.67
N GLN A 19 -1.34 4.03 9.86
CA GLN A 19 -1.52 5.43 9.44
C GLN A 19 -2.78 5.64 8.57
N LEU A 20 -3.21 4.62 7.83
CA LEU A 20 -4.42 4.69 7.03
C LEU A 20 -5.69 4.27 7.78
N THR A 21 -5.58 3.37 8.76
CA THR A 21 -6.74 2.76 9.44
C THR A 21 -7.00 3.32 10.84
N ALA A 22 -6.07 4.09 11.40
CA ALA A 22 -6.21 4.77 12.69
C ALA A 22 -6.19 6.29 12.54
N TYR A 23 -6.48 7.00 13.64
CA TYR A 23 -6.26 8.45 13.69
C TYR A 23 -4.77 8.75 13.75
N SER A 24 -4.30 9.86 13.19
CA SER A 24 -2.88 10.20 13.19
C SER A 24 -2.58 11.68 13.39
N ASP A 25 -1.32 11.96 13.76
CA ASP A 25 -0.74 13.29 13.86
C ASP A 25 0.14 13.62 12.65
N ARG A 26 0.62 14.88 12.57
CA ARG A 26 1.54 15.32 11.49
C ARG A 26 2.88 14.58 11.46
N ASN A 27 3.22 13.85 12.52
CA ASN A 27 4.47 13.12 12.67
C ASN A 27 4.30 11.61 12.36
N GLY A 28 3.10 11.18 11.96
CA GLY A 28 2.78 9.79 11.64
C GLY A 28 2.53 8.91 12.87
N LYS A 29 2.38 9.47 14.07
CA LYS A 29 1.94 8.71 15.26
C LYS A 29 0.46 8.43 15.15
N THR A 30 0.05 7.23 15.55
CA THR A 30 -1.34 6.77 15.41
C THR A 30 -2.04 6.63 16.75
N SER A 31 -3.38 6.71 16.72
CA SER A 31 -4.26 6.57 17.87
C SER A 31 -5.54 5.84 17.47
N ALA A 32 -6.02 4.96 18.34
CA ALA A 32 -7.32 4.30 18.17
C ALA A 32 -8.50 5.25 18.45
N THR A 33 -8.26 6.37 19.12
CA THR A 33 -9.29 7.34 19.51
C THR A 33 -9.04 8.68 18.86
N PHE A 34 -10.11 9.31 18.35
CA PHE A 34 -10.04 10.65 17.77
C PHE A 34 -9.70 11.67 18.85
N ASP A 35 -8.66 12.46 18.60
CA ASP A 35 -8.30 13.62 19.40
C ASP A 35 -8.01 14.78 18.44
N ARG A 36 -8.84 15.82 18.50
CA ARG A 36 -8.70 16.97 17.60
C ARG A 36 -7.38 17.74 17.79
N ALA A 37 -6.78 17.69 18.97
CA ALA A 37 -5.54 18.39 19.27
C ALA A 37 -4.31 17.53 18.96
N ALA A 38 -4.36 16.23 19.29
CA ALA A 38 -3.21 15.33 19.16
C ALA A 38 -3.24 14.47 17.88
N TYR A 39 -4.40 13.98 17.44
CA TYR A 39 -4.57 13.04 16.33
C TYR A 39 -5.74 13.44 15.40
N PRO A 40 -5.66 14.60 14.72
CA PRO A 40 -6.78 15.15 13.95
C PRO A 40 -7.03 14.48 12.60
N PHE A 41 -6.13 13.62 12.11
CA PHE A 41 -6.19 13.05 10.76
C PHE A 41 -6.73 11.62 10.77
N GLY A 42 -7.37 11.21 9.67
CA GLY A 42 -7.87 9.83 9.48
C GLY A 42 -9.07 9.46 10.38
N PRO A 43 -9.38 8.15 10.49
CA PRO A 43 -8.88 7.08 9.62
C PRO A 43 -9.42 7.23 8.19
N TYR A 44 -8.57 6.95 7.22
CA TYR A 44 -8.87 7.06 5.79
C TYR A 44 -9.48 5.77 5.22
N LEU A 45 -9.09 4.62 5.78
CA LEU A 45 -9.58 3.30 5.42
C LEU A 45 -10.22 2.64 6.65
N ARG A 46 -11.55 2.55 6.67
CA ARG A 46 -12.30 2.04 7.83
C ARG A 46 -12.25 0.53 8.02
N MET A 47 -11.97 -0.22 6.95
CA MET A 47 -12.09 -1.69 6.91
C MET A 47 -10.74 -2.37 6.65
N GLY A 48 -9.63 -1.70 6.95
CA GLY A 48 -8.30 -2.19 6.58
C GLY A 48 -7.87 -1.80 5.17
N ILE A 49 -6.72 -2.31 4.74
CA ILE A 49 -6.26 -2.16 3.36
C ILE A 49 -7.23 -2.93 2.46
N PRO A 50 -7.82 -2.29 1.44
CA PRO A 50 -8.72 -2.98 0.53
C PRO A 50 -7.98 -4.10 -0.21
N VAL A 51 -8.69 -5.17 -0.52
CA VAL A 51 -8.19 -6.18 -1.46
C VAL A 51 -8.04 -5.54 -2.83
N ASN A 52 -6.99 -5.89 -3.56
CA ASN A 52 -6.85 -5.42 -4.95
C ASN A 52 -7.96 -6.04 -5.81
N PRO A 53 -8.81 -5.23 -6.47
CA PRO A 53 -9.89 -5.74 -7.31
C PRO A 53 -9.39 -6.30 -8.65
N LEU A 54 -8.16 -6.01 -9.06
CA LEU A 54 -7.58 -6.59 -10.26
C LEU A 54 -7.25 -8.05 -10.02
N PRO A 55 -7.65 -8.96 -10.91
CA PRO A 55 -7.24 -10.34 -10.82
C PRO A 55 -5.72 -10.42 -10.95
N ASP A 56 -5.12 -11.30 -10.17
CA ASP A 56 -3.80 -11.83 -10.47
C ASP A 56 -3.97 -13.10 -11.28
N ALA A 57 -3.01 -13.40 -12.16
CA ALA A 57 -3.12 -14.50 -13.13
C ALA A 57 -3.40 -15.87 -12.45
N ASP A 58 -2.97 -16.04 -11.20
CA ASP A 58 -3.12 -17.28 -10.43
C ASP A 58 -4.04 -17.16 -9.19
N ALA A 59 -4.54 -15.96 -8.85
CA ALA A 59 -5.40 -15.75 -7.67
C ALA A 59 -6.33 -14.53 -7.82
N PRO A 60 -7.52 -14.68 -8.44
CA PRO A 60 -8.43 -13.56 -8.66
C PRO A 60 -8.97 -12.99 -7.33
N GLY A 61 -8.58 -11.75 -7.01
CA GLY A 61 -9.26 -10.92 -6.01
C GLY A 61 -9.13 -11.36 -4.55
N VAL A 62 -8.03 -12.03 -4.17
CA VAL A 62 -7.82 -12.52 -2.78
C VAL A 62 -6.60 -11.89 -2.10
N GLN A 63 -5.76 -11.17 -2.84
CA GLN A 63 -4.50 -10.67 -2.30
C GLN A 63 -4.71 -9.34 -1.54
N ALA A 64 -4.66 -9.44 -0.21
CA ALA A 64 -4.61 -8.30 0.70
C ALA A 64 -3.16 -8.01 1.09
N GLY A 65 -2.84 -6.75 1.39
CA GLY A 65 -1.50 -6.36 1.86
C GLY A 65 -0.66 -5.61 0.83
N ILE A 66 0.58 -5.30 1.21
CA ILE A 66 1.46 -4.38 0.49
C ILE A 66 2.88 -4.97 0.40
N ALA A 67 3.37 -5.14 -0.83
CA ALA A 67 4.77 -5.39 -1.12
C ALA A 67 5.56 -4.08 -1.08
N TRP A 68 6.71 -4.07 -0.40
CA TRP A 68 7.52 -2.87 -0.19
C TRP A 68 8.71 -2.82 -1.13
N VAL A 69 8.98 -1.63 -1.65
CA VAL A 69 10.25 -1.30 -2.29
C VAL A 69 10.92 -0.17 -1.51
N VAL A 70 12.15 -0.42 -1.08
CA VAL A 70 12.94 0.49 -0.25
C VAL A 70 14.11 0.99 -1.09
N GLY A 71 13.84 2.03 -1.87
CA GLY A 71 14.84 2.65 -2.73
C GLY A 71 14.67 2.35 -4.22
N GLY A 72 15.27 3.19 -5.04
CA GLY A 72 15.14 3.13 -6.49
C GLY A 72 14.09 4.13 -7.00
N THR A 73 14.49 4.89 -8.02
CA THR A 73 13.62 5.85 -8.71
C THR A 73 13.08 5.31 -10.03
N ASP A 74 13.47 4.08 -10.39
CA ASP A 74 12.95 3.39 -11.55
C ASP A 74 11.41 3.26 -11.45
N PRO A 75 10.71 3.21 -12.59
CA PRO A 75 9.28 2.99 -12.59
C PRO A 75 8.91 1.77 -11.76
N LEU A 76 8.07 1.96 -10.74
CA LEU A 76 7.57 0.86 -9.95
C LEU A 76 6.77 -0.09 -10.87
N THR A 77 7.17 -1.36 -10.94
CA THR A 77 6.49 -2.39 -11.74
C THR A 77 5.91 -3.46 -10.84
N ALA A 78 4.81 -4.08 -11.27
CA ALA A 78 4.27 -5.28 -10.64
C ALA A 78 5.30 -6.42 -10.63
N ASP A 79 5.23 -7.25 -9.59
CA ASP A 79 6.00 -8.50 -9.46
C ASP A 79 5.40 -9.64 -10.31
N GLY A 80 4.15 -9.48 -10.75
CA GLY A 80 3.36 -10.46 -11.50
C GLY A 80 2.78 -11.57 -10.62
N ALA A 81 2.38 -12.68 -11.24
CA ALA A 81 1.63 -13.81 -10.66
C ALA A 81 2.22 -14.49 -9.40
N ALA A 82 3.43 -14.12 -8.99
CA ALA A 82 4.13 -14.69 -7.84
C ALA A 82 3.92 -13.89 -6.54
N SER A 83 3.13 -12.81 -6.53
CA SER A 83 2.98 -11.99 -5.32
C SER A 83 1.87 -12.46 -4.41
N GLU A 84 2.15 -12.54 -3.11
CA GLU A 84 1.14 -12.73 -2.06
C GLU A 84 0.43 -11.42 -1.69
N ALA A 85 0.93 -10.26 -2.15
CA ALA A 85 0.42 -8.94 -1.83
C ALA A 85 -0.21 -8.26 -3.05
N GLY A 86 -1.45 -7.79 -2.91
CA GLY A 86 -2.20 -7.20 -4.02
C GLY A 86 -1.74 -5.79 -4.40
N TRP A 87 -1.06 -5.08 -3.50
CA TRP A 87 -0.55 -3.73 -3.75
C TRP A 87 0.96 -3.69 -3.62
N LYS A 88 1.60 -2.79 -4.36
CA LYS A 88 3.05 -2.54 -4.25
C LYS A 88 3.31 -1.07 -4.00
N PHE A 89 4.13 -0.77 -2.99
CA PHE A 89 4.44 0.58 -2.56
C PHE A 89 5.94 0.84 -2.53
N ASN A 90 6.38 1.93 -3.17
CA ASN A 90 7.75 2.42 -3.07
C ASN A 90 7.81 3.54 -2.02
N ALA A 91 8.54 3.28 -0.93
CA ALA A 91 8.66 4.21 0.18
C ALA A 91 9.52 5.44 -0.12
N GLU A 92 10.39 5.39 -1.13
CA GLU A 92 11.21 6.53 -1.55
C GLU A 92 10.40 7.50 -2.43
N THR A 93 9.61 6.97 -3.36
CA THR A 93 8.86 7.79 -4.33
C THR A 93 7.42 8.08 -3.90
N GLY A 94 6.89 7.36 -2.91
CA GLY A 94 5.49 7.45 -2.49
C GLY A 94 4.50 6.86 -3.48
N ARG A 95 4.97 6.11 -4.49
CA ARG A 95 4.09 5.47 -5.48
C ARG A 95 3.47 4.20 -4.91
N LEU A 96 2.15 4.08 -5.07
CA LEU A 96 1.37 2.88 -4.84
C LEU A 96 0.81 2.41 -6.19
N ILE A 97 1.04 1.15 -6.55
CA ILE A 97 0.47 0.52 -7.75
C ILE A 97 -0.27 -0.77 -7.38
N ALA A 98 -1.17 -1.20 -8.25
CA ALA A 98 -1.67 -2.56 -8.23
C ALA A 98 -0.52 -3.52 -8.53
N ASN A 99 -0.39 -4.58 -7.75
CA ASN A 99 0.58 -5.64 -7.98
C ASN A 99 -0.01 -6.74 -8.85
N SER A 100 -0.42 -6.38 -10.06
CA SER A 100 -0.93 -7.32 -11.07
C SER A 100 -0.26 -7.00 -12.40
N ASP A 101 0.19 -8.02 -13.11
CA ASP A 101 0.72 -7.93 -14.47
C ASP A 101 -0.33 -8.28 -15.53
N ASP A 102 -1.60 -8.44 -15.12
CA ASP A 102 -2.70 -8.73 -16.04
C ASP A 102 -2.90 -7.58 -17.05
N LEU A 103 -3.23 -7.98 -18.27
CA LEU A 103 -3.38 -7.09 -19.40
C LEU A 103 -4.86 -6.74 -19.58
N SER A 104 -5.12 -5.46 -19.84
CA SER A 104 -6.41 -5.01 -20.37
C SER A 104 -6.70 -5.71 -21.71
N SER A 105 -7.96 -5.65 -22.17
CA SER A 105 -8.38 -6.17 -23.47
C SER A 105 -7.59 -5.61 -24.66
N ASP A 106 -6.91 -4.47 -24.46
CA ASP A 106 -6.08 -3.80 -25.46
C ASP A 106 -4.59 -4.16 -25.36
N GLY A 107 -4.21 -5.11 -24.51
CA GLY A 107 -2.83 -5.59 -24.37
C GLY A 107 -1.88 -4.68 -23.57
N ILE A 108 -2.41 -3.63 -22.94
CA ILE A 108 -1.69 -2.74 -22.02
C ILE A 108 -1.95 -3.21 -20.58
N ARG A 109 -0.97 -3.09 -19.68
CA ARG A 109 -1.17 -3.41 -18.26
C ARG A 109 -2.38 -2.64 -17.73
N ALA A 110 -3.29 -3.34 -17.05
CA ALA A 110 -4.59 -2.76 -16.66
C ALA A 110 -4.44 -1.47 -15.82
N TYR A 111 -3.34 -1.31 -15.08
CA TYR A 111 -3.06 -0.14 -14.25
C TYR A 111 -2.43 1.05 -14.99
N ASP A 112 -1.96 0.89 -16.23
CA ASP A 112 -1.36 1.95 -17.07
C ASP A 112 -2.40 2.61 -18.02
N ALA A 113 -3.65 2.15 -17.99
CA ALA A 113 -4.70 2.55 -18.93
C ALA A 113 -5.52 3.78 -18.50
N TRP A 114 -5.18 4.46 -17.39
CA TRP A 114 -5.97 5.57 -16.82
C TRP A 114 -5.16 6.87 -16.68
#